data_AF-A0A1F7I7P1-F1
#
_entry.id   AF-A0A1F7I7P1-F1
#
_cell.length_a   1.000
_cell.length_b   1.000
_cell.length_c   1.000
_cell.angle_alpha   90.00
_cell.angle_beta   90.00
_cell.angle_gamma   90.00
#
_symmetry.space_group_name_H-M   'P 1'
#
loop_
_entity.id
_entity.type
_entity.pdbx_description
1 polymer ?
#
loop_
_entity_poly.entity_id
_entity_poly.type
_entity_poly.pdbx_seq_one_letter_code
_entity_poly.pdbx_strand_id
1 'polypeptide(L)' 'MNKKILRVLFTFILAILIFFLLLKKPATQLYCWRKINIKIDNVKEAAYYLGVIPLPEEDDYINSIKNNLYQQCLNNKN' A
#
# COMPACT_ATOMS: atom_id res chain seq x y z
N MET A 1 -33.93 -21.45 15.84
CA MET A 1 -33.14 -20.51 15.00
C MET A 1 -33.53 -20.73 13.55
N ASN A 2 -33.97 -19.69 12.83
CA ASN A 2 -34.43 -19.84 11.43
C ASN A 2 -33.28 -20.30 10.53
N LYS A 3 -33.50 -21.36 9.73
CA LYS A 3 -32.49 -21.89 8.77
C LYS A 3 -31.89 -20.80 7.86
N LYS A 4 -32.66 -19.75 7.55
CA LYS A 4 -32.21 -18.57 6.79
C LYS A 4 -31.12 -17.77 7.53
N ILE A 5 -31.29 -17.54 8.83
CA ILE A 5 -30.34 -16.77 9.65
C ILE A 5 -29.00 -17.51 9.77
N LEU A 6 -29.05 -18.83 9.97
CA LEU A 6 -27.84 -19.66 10.04
C LEU A 6 -27.06 -19.63 8.71
N ARG A 7 -27.77 -19.64 7.56
CA ARG A 7 -27.15 -19.58 6.24
C ARG A 7 -26.44 -18.23 6.00
N VAL A 8 -27.08 -17.12 6.40
CA VAL A 8 -26.49 -15.78 6.31
C VAL A 8 -25.24 -15.65 7.17
N LEU A 9 -25.30 -16.10 8.43
CA LEU A 9 -24.15 -16.11 9.33
C LEU A 9 -22.98 -16.93 8.75
N PHE A 10 -23.26 -18.11 8.21
CA PHE A 10 -22.25 -18.95 7.59
C PHE A 10 -21.59 -18.27 6.37
N THR A 11 -22.39 -17.67 5.47
CA THR A 11 -21.85 -16.94 4.31
C THR A 11 -21.02 -15.73 4.72
N PHE A 12 -21.39 -15.04 5.81
CA PHE A 12 -20.67 -13.88 6.31
C PHE A 12 -19.30 -14.28 6.89
N ILE A 13 -19.26 -15.35 7.69
CA ILE A 13 -18.01 -15.89 8.24
C ILE A 13 -17.09 -16.38 7.11
N LEU A 14 -17.66 -17.06 6.11
CA LEU A 14 -16.90 -17.52 4.94
C LEU A 14 -16.29 -16.34 4.17
N ALA A 15 -17.06 -15.26 3.95
CA ALA A 15 -16.56 -14.06 3.28
C ALA A 15 -15.42 -13.39 4.06
N ILE A 16 -15.52 -13.33 5.40
CA ILE A 16 -14.46 -12.80 6.26
C ILE A 16 -13.19 -13.66 6.12
N LEU A 17 -13.31 -14.98 6.18
CA LEU A 17 -12.16 -15.89 6.04
C LEU A 17 -11.48 -15.73 4.67
N ILE A 18 -12.27 -15.65 3.60
CA ILE A 18 -11.78 -15.39 2.24
C ILE A 18 -11.02 -14.06 2.19
N PHE A 19 -11.55 -13.01 2.79
CA PHE A 19 -10.89 -11.70 2.83
C PHE A 19 -9.54 -11.75 3.56
N PHE A 20 -9.48 -12.38 4.74
CA PHE A 20 -8.24 -12.48 5.50
C PHE A 20 -7.19 -13.37 4.83
N LEU A 21 -7.60 -14.45 4.17
CA LEU A 21 -6.67 -15.39 3.52
C LEU A 21 -6.16 -14.89 2.16
N LEU A 22 -7.03 -14.31 1.34
CA LEU A 22 -6.72 -14.01 -0.06
C LEU A 22 -6.46 -12.51 -0.30
N LEU A 23 -7.14 -11.62 0.41
CA LEU A 23 -7.16 -10.19 0.08
C LEU A 23 -6.27 -9.33 0.98
N LYS A 24 -5.96 -9.78 2.21
CA LYS A 24 -5.13 -9.02 3.16
C LYS A 24 -3.72 -8.71 2.62
N LYS A 25 -3.04 -9.70 2.04
CA LYS A 25 -1.68 -9.53 1.49
C LYS A 25 -1.62 -8.55 0.30
N PRO A 26 -2.43 -8.70 -0.77
CA PRO A 26 -2.38 -7.77 -1.89
C PRO A 26 -2.84 -6.36 -1.51
N ALA A 27 -3.78 -6.23 -0.55
CA ALA A 27 -4.20 -4.92 -0.06
C ALA A 27 -3.05 -4.15 0.63
N THR A 28 -2.25 -4.82 1.46
CA THR A 28 -1.08 -4.21 2.11
C THR A 28 -0.02 -3.82 1.08
N GLN A 29 0.23 -4.67 0.09
CA GLN A 29 1.17 -4.37 -1.01
C GLN A 29 0.74 -3.13 -1.80
N LEU A 30 -0.54 -3.04 -2.17
CA LEU A 30 -1.08 -1.89 -2.91
C LEU A 30 -1.03 -0.60 -2.09
N TYR A 31 -1.36 -0.69 -0.79
CA TYR A 31 -1.28 0.43 0.13
C TYR A 31 0.14 1.00 0.23
N CYS A 32 1.13 0.12 0.45
CA CYS A 32 2.53 0.54 0.58
C CYS A 32 3.07 1.16 -0.71
N TRP A 33 2.74 0.57 -1.85
CA TRP A 33 3.14 1.12 -3.16
C TRP A 33 2.57 2.53 -3.39
N ARG A 34 1.27 2.72 -3.14
CA ARG A 34 0.64 4.05 -3.28
C ARG A 34 1.26 5.09 -2.34
N LYS A 35 1.45 4.73 -1.07
CA LYS A 35 1.97 5.65 -0.06
C LYS A 35 3.37 6.18 -0.42
N ILE A 36 4.21 5.33 -0.97
CA ILE A 36 5.58 5.70 -1.37
C ILE A 36 5.56 6.61 -2.59
N ASN A 37 4.76 6.28 -3.60
CA ASN A 37 4.64 7.14 -4.80
C ASN A 37 4.14 8.54 -4.43
N ILE A 38 3.07 8.64 -3.63
CA ILE A 38 2.56 9.94 -3.18
C ILE A 38 3.64 10.73 -2.44
N LYS A 39 4.42 10.07 -1.58
CA LYS A 39 5.48 10.75 -0.84
C LYS A 39 6.60 11.25 -1.76
N ILE A 40 6.97 10.47 -2.77
CA ILE A 40 7.96 10.86 -3.78
C ILE A 40 7.44 12.06 -4.57
N ASP A 41 6.20 12.00 -5.05
CA ASP A 41 5.59 13.06 -5.85
C ASP A 41 5.52 14.37 -5.06
N ASN A 42 5.11 14.31 -3.79
CA ASN A 42 5.08 15.48 -2.92
C ASN A 42 6.47 16.09 -2.68
N VAL A 43 7.52 15.26 -2.60
CA VAL A 43 8.90 15.75 -2.44
C VAL A 43 9.38 16.42 -3.72
N LYS A 44 9.12 15.82 -4.88
CA LYS A 44 9.44 16.40 -6.19
C LYS A 44 8.73 17.73 -6.40
N GLU A 45 7.45 17.79 -6.05
CA GLU A 45 6.65 18.99 -6.14
C GLU A 45 7.16 20.09 -5.20
N ALA A 46 7.48 19.74 -3.95
CA ALA A 46 8.07 20.68 -2.99
C ALA A 46 9.44 21.20 -3.46
N ALA A 47 10.30 20.34 -4.01
CA ALA A 47 11.60 20.72 -4.57
C ALA A 47 11.44 21.70 -5.74
N TYR A 48 10.52 21.40 -6.66
CA TYR A 48 10.19 22.27 -7.79
C TYR A 48 9.70 23.66 -7.33
N TYR A 49 8.78 23.71 -6.36
CA TYR A 49 8.28 24.98 -5.80
C TYR A 49 9.37 25.82 -5.12
N LEU A 50 10.41 25.18 -4.57
CA LEU A 50 11.56 25.85 -3.95
C LEU A 50 12.63 26.28 -4.97
N GLY A 51 12.40 26.07 -6.27
CA GLY A 51 13.35 26.39 -7.34
C GLY A 51 14.50 25.39 -7.49
N VAL A 52 14.38 24.21 -6.85
CA VAL A 52 15.31 23.09 -7.06
C VAL A 52 14.84 22.34 -8.30
N ILE A 53 15.59 22.44 -9.39
CA ILE A 53 15.32 21.67 -10.61
C ILE A 53 15.74 20.22 -10.33
N PRO A 54 14.84 19.24 -10.43
CA PRO A 54 15.20 17.85 -10.17
C PRO A 54 16.27 17.39 -11.16
N LEU A 55 17.40 16.94 -10.64
CA LEU A 55 18.51 16.43 -11.43
C LEU A 55 18.26 14.96 -11.77
N PRO A 56 18.74 14.45 -12.92
CA PRO A 56 18.64 13.03 -13.27
C PRO A 56 19.17 12.09 -12.16
N GLU A 57 20.22 12.51 -11.45
CA GLU A 57 20.81 11.79 -10.31
C GLU A 57 19.85 11.64 -9.13
N GLU A 58 18.92 12.58 -8.97
CA GLU A 58 17.92 12.57 -7.90
C GLU A 58 16.84 11.52 -8.17
N ASP A 59 16.46 11.32 -9.43
CA ASP A 59 15.54 10.27 -9.84
C ASP A 59 16.15 8.87 -9.68
N ASP A 60 17.42 8.70 -10.04
CA ASP A 60 18.15 7.45 -9.82
C ASP A 60 18.30 7.14 -8.34
N TYR A 61 18.62 8.16 -7.52
CA TYR A 61 18.68 8.03 -6.07
C TYR A 61 17.31 7.65 -5.49
N ILE A 62 16.23 8.35 -5.86
CA ILE A 62 14.86 8.05 -5.43
C ILE A 62 14.48 6.61 -5.79
N ASN A 63 14.81 6.17 -7.00
CA ASN A 63 14.54 4.80 -7.45
C ASN A 63 15.34 3.76 -6.65
N SER A 64 16.59 4.07 -6.29
CA SER A 64 17.43 3.20 -5.47
C SER A 64 16.87 2.97 -4.05
N ILE A 65 16.29 4.02 -3.44
CA ILE A 65 15.73 3.95 -2.08
C ILE A 65 14.28 3.46 -2.05
N LYS A 66 13.55 3.58 -3.18
CA LYS A 66 12.12 3.23 -3.29
C LYS A 66 11.82 1.81 -2.85
N ASN A 67 12.67 0.86 -3.24
CA ASN A 67 12.49 -0.54 -2.88
C ASN A 67 12.70 -0.78 -1.37
N ASN A 68 13.69 -0.13 -0.75
CA ASN A 68 13.91 -0.21 0.69
C ASN A 68 12.72 0.36 1.47
N LEU A 69 12.21 1.54 1.06
CA LEU A 69 11.01 2.14 1.64
C LEU A 69 9.78 1.23 1.51
N TYR A 70 9.67 0.51 0.40
CA TYR A 70 8.59 -0.45 0.16
C TYR A 70 8.67 -1.64 1.11
N GLN A 71 9.85 -2.24 1.27
CA GLN A 71 10.06 -3.33 2.21
C GLN A 71 9.83 -2.89 3.67
N GLN A 72 10.28 -1.69 4.05
CA GLN A 72 10.01 -1.13 5.37
C GLN A 72 8.51 -0.96 5.63
N CYS A 73 7.75 -0.50 4.64
CA CYS A 73 6.30 -0.36 4.77
C CYS A 73 5.61 -1.71 4.92
N LEU A 74 6.04 -2.72 4.16
CA LEU A 74 5.51 -4.09 4.27
C LEU A 74 5.82 -4.69 5.65
N ASN A 75 7.05 -4.52 6.14
CA ASN A 75 7.50 -5.08 7.44
C ASN A 75 6.85 -4.39 8.64
N ASN A 76 6.45 -3.12 8.52
CA ASN A 76 5.72 -2.39 9.58
C ASN A 76 4.20 -2.71 9.57
N LYS A 77 3.70 -3.36 8.51
CA LYS A 77 2.27 -3.70 8.34
C LYS A 77 1.96 -5.19 8.52
N ASN A 78 2.98 -6.05 8.53
CA ASN A 78 2.89 -7.48 8.81
C ASN A 78 3.01 -7.75 10.31
#